data_AF-A0AAX4HUE2-F1
#
_entry.id   AF-A0AAX4HUE2-F1
#
_cell.length_a   1.000
_cell.length_b   1.000
_cell.length_c   1.000
_cell.angle_alpha   90.00
_cell.angle_beta   90.00
_cell.angle_gamma   90.00
#
_symmetry.space_group_name_H-M   'P 1'
#
loop_
_entity.id
_entity.type
_entity.pdbx_description
1 polymer ?
#
loop_
_entity_poly.entity_id
_entity_poly.type
_entity_poly.pdbx_seq_one_letter_code
_entity_poly.pdbx_strand_id
1 'polypeptide(L)'
;MDELQRQMHFAQLFCKEGTKYLLNSDVNSDHLYCAVVFLQTSFELLVRNQHLNKSGPGISNTKKDAILKGSLKELRDEILKDHGDTQSHELVFSSLHKLRNKILHEGNSLNSQIPDLVANTCLLLIYGFSSVLKYHNHQSDSRPSILKKFLGEDLFLKLINFEVYKEKIQESLDNEDSLTSCAFCSQQTVVANSGNDSYDCHLCGFELLDFVGSYCECPNCKEPEGFLYEKLNPGIYGQSNGKCWNCDLISELIQCEWCGEKYFISNESEELLSKLELNFSKTNTPKCPACFELDA
;
A
#
# COMPACT_ATOMS: atom_id res chain seq x y z
N MET A 1 12.79 27.35 8.37
CA MET A 1 12.81 25.93 7.96
C MET A 1 14.05 25.32 8.59
N ASP A 2 13.89 24.37 9.50
CA ASP A 2 15.04 23.65 10.06
C ASP A 2 15.72 22.78 8.97
N GLU A 3 16.87 22.19 9.28
CA GLU A 3 17.63 21.38 8.32
C GLU A 3 16.88 20.10 7.90
N LEU A 4 16.20 19.45 8.84
CA LEU A 4 15.41 18.24 8.61
C LEU A 4 14.22 18.50 7.68
N GLN A 5 13.48 19.58 7.91
CA GLN A 5 12.39 20.05 7.05
C GLN A 5 12.87 20.37 5.64
N ARG A 6 14.06 20.97 5.50
CA ARG A 6 14.66 21.24 4.19
C ARG A 6 15.02 19.95 3.46
N GLN A 7 15.64 18.98 4.14
CA GLN A 7 15.98 17.70 3.53
C GLN A 7 14.74 16.91 3.12
N MET A 8 13.70 16.89 3.94
CA MET A 8 12.41 16.25 3.61
C MET A 8 11.74 16.94 2.41
N HIS A 9 11.77 18.28 2.35
CA HIS A 9 11.25 19.03 1.21
C HIS A 9 12.00 18.69 -0.09
N PHE A 10 13.33 18.63 -0.07
CA PHE A 10 14.11 18.26 -1.25
C PHE A 10 13.92 16.80 -1.64
N ALA A 11 13.82 15.87 -0.68
CA ALA A 11 13.48 14.49 -0.96
C ALA A 11 12.14 14.40 -1.70
N GLN A 12 11.12 15.10 -1.21
CA GLN A 12 9.82 15.14 -1.84
C GLN A 12 9.87 15.71 -3.26
N LEU A 13 10.61 16.81 -3.47
CA LEU A 13 10.79 17.41 -4.80
C LEU A 13 11.46 16.43 -5.77
N PHE A 14 12.57 15.82 -5.39
CA PHE A 14 13.26 14.86 -6.24
C PHE A 14 12.41 13.63 -6.53
N CYS A 15 11.64 13.12 -5.57
CA CYS A 15 10.72 12.02 -5.79
C CYS A 15 9.65 12.37 -6.82
N LYS A 16 9.04 13.56 -6.69
CA LYS A 16 8.02 14.05 -7.62
C LYS A 16 8.58 14.21 -9.03
N GLU A 17 9.73 14.87 -9.18
CA GLU A 17 10.34 15.06 -10.51
C GLU A 17 10.77 13.73 -11.12
N GLY A 18 11.41 12.84 -10.35
CA GLY A 18 11.78 11.50 -10.81
C GLY A 18 10.57 10.68 -11.27
N THR A 19 9.47 10.74 -10.53
CA THR A 19 8.21 10.09 -10.91
C THR A 19 7.60 10.70 -12.17
N LYS A 20 7.67 12.03 -12.36
CA LYS A 20 7.20 12.66 -13.62
C LYS A 20 8.01 12.21 -14.83
N TYR A 21 9.33 12.10 -14.70
CA TYR A 21 10.19 11.55 -15.76
C TYR A 21 9.84 10.10 -16.07
N LEU A 22 9.59 9.29 -15.03
CA LEU A 22 9.24 7.88 -15.14
C LEU A 22 7.90 7.64 -15.86
N LEU A 23 6.93 8.53 -15.64
CA LEU A 23 5.56 8.40 -16.17
C LEU A 23 5.35 9.17 -17.48
N ASN A 24 6.43 9.58 -18.14
CA ASN A 24 6.34 10.23 -19.44
C ASN A 24 5.87 9.21 -20.50
N SER A 25 4.98 9.62 -21.41
CA SER A 25 4.49 8.74 -22.48
C SER A 25 5.60 8.29 -23.42
N ASP A 26 6.65 9.11 -23.56
CA ASP A 26 7.80 8.84 -24.44
C ASP A 26 9.06 8.53 -23.63
N VAL A 27 8.95 7.70 -22.59
CA VAL A 27 10.12 7.26 -21.81
C VAL A 27 11.13 6.57 -22.72
N ASN A 28 12.36 7.09 -22.71
CA ASN A 28 13.53 6.52 -23.34
C ASN A 28 14.61 6.28 -22.27
N SER A 29 15.79 5.80 -22.66
CA SER A 29 16.90 5.55 -21.74
C SER A 29 17.31 6.80 -20.93
N ASP A 30 17.25 7.99 -21.53
CA ASP A 30 17.65 9.24 -20.89
C ASP A 30 16.61 9.69 -19.87
N HIS A 31 15.32 9.62 -20.22
CA HIS A 31 14.22 9.85 -19.29
C HIS A 31 14.29 8.91 -18.09
N LEU A 32 14.51 7.62 -18.36
CA LEU A 32 14.63 6.61 -17.31
C LEU A 32 15.87 6.84 -16.44
N TYR A 33 17.01 7.21 -17.04
CA TYR A 33 18.22 7.56 -16.29
C TYR A 33 17.96 8.74 -15.34
N CYS A 34 17.38 9.83 -15.86
CA CYS A 34 17.00 10.99 -15.05
C CYS A 34 16.04 10.60 -13.92
N ALA A 35 15.00 9.83 -14.23
CA ALA A 35 14.06 9.32 -13.24
C ALA A 35 14.79 8.59 -12.11
N VAL A 36 15.63 7.62 -12.44
CA VAL A 36 16.36 6.81 -11.45
C VAL A 36 17.33 7.64 -10.62
N VAL A 37 18.04 8.60 -11.22
CA VAL A 37 18.93 9.51 -10.48
C VAL A 37 18.16 10.39 -9.50
N PHE A 38 17.02 10.93 -9.91
CA PHE A 38 16.16 11.74 -9.04
C PHE A 38 15.58 10.91 -7.90
N LEU A 39 15.06 9.72 -8.19
CA LEU A 39 14.54 8.80 -7.18
C LEU A 39 15.64 8.36 -6.22
N GLN A 40 16.81 7.96 -6.71
CA GLN A 40 17.96 7.64 -5.87
C GLN A 40 18.33 8.80 -4.94
N THR A 41 18.38 10.02 -5.45
CA THR A 41 18.69 11.21 -4.65
C THR A 41 17.63 11.45 -3.58
N SER A 42 16.34 11.32 -3.91
CA SER A 42 15.26 11.38 -2.93
C SER A 42 15.44 10.32 -1.84
N PHE A 43 15.74 9.09 -2.23
CA PHE A 43 15.90 7.98 -1.31
C PHE A 43 17.08 8.21 -0.36
N GLU A 44 18.22 8.65 -0.88
CA GLU A 44 19.40 9.01 -0.09
C GLU A 44 19.08 10.09 0.94
N LEU A 45 18.30 11.10 0.57
CA LEU A 45 17.87 12.15 1.50
C LEU A 45 16.92 11.62 2.58
N LEU A 46 15.99 10.71 2.24
CA LEU A 46 15.12 10.05 3.22
C LEU A 46 15.97 9.20 4.20
N VAL A 47 16.85 8.35 3.68
CA VAL A 47 17.68 7.46 4.50
C VAL A 47 18.74 8.22 5.31
N ARG A 48 19.32 9.31 4.78
CA ARG A 48 20.22 10.18 5.58
C ARG A 48 19.50 10.82 6.77
N ASN A 49 18.22 11.14 6.64
CA ASN A 49 17.39 11.56 7.76
C ASN A 49 17.14 10.45 8.79
N GLN A 50 17.27 9.17 8.41
CA GLN A 50 17.20 8.03 9.33
C GLN A 50 18.54 7.74 10.03
N HIS A 51 19.66 7.83 9.29
CA HIS A 51 20.99 7.37 9.73
C HIS A 51 21.85 8.41 10.50
N LEU A 52 21.25 9.44 11.09
CA LEU A 52 21.91 10.18 12.17
C LEU A 52 22.09 9.34 13.46
N ASN A 53 21.71 8.06 13.46
CA ASN A 53 22.20 7.04 14.40
C ASN A 53 22.38 5.68 13.71
N LYS A 54 23.59 5.13 13.82
CA LYS A 54 24.07 3.77 13.44
C LYS A 54 24.66 3.59 12.05
N SER A 55 25.92 3.17 12.11
CA SER A 55 26.86 2.72 11.08
C SER A 55 26.24 1.69 10.14
N GLY A 56 26.43 1.90 8.83
CA GLY A 56 25.88 1.05 7.77
C GLY A 56 26.45 -0.38 7.76
N PRO A 57 25.66 -1.39 7.34
CA PRO A 57 26.16 -2.72 7.02
C PRO A 57 26.28 -2.99 5.51
N GLY A 58 27.00 -4.07 5.20
CA GLY A 58 27.31 -4.54 3.85
C GLY A 58 26.34 -5.61 3.36
N ILE A 59 26.17 -5.62 2.04
CA ILE A 59 25.22 -6.47 1.31
C ILE A 59 25.62 -7.95 1.35
N SER A 60 24.69 -8.82 1.76
CA SER A 60 24.76 -10.28 1.54
C SER A 60 24.66 -10.65 0.06
N ASN A 61 25.53 -11.57 -0.41
CA ASN A 61 25.64 -11.95 -1.83
C ASN A 61 24.42 -12.69 -2.40
N THR A 62 23.48 -13.19 -1.60
CA THR A 62 22.30 -13.94 -2.09
C THR A 62 21.16 -13.06 -2.60
N LYS A 63 21.10 -11.77 -2.23
CA LYS A 63 20.09 -10.81 -2.73
C LYS A 63 20.43 -10.22 -4.12
N LYS A 64 21.60 -10.56 -4.69
CA LYS A 64 22.14 -9.90 -5.89
C LYS A 64 21.53 -10.37 -7.21
N ASP A 65 21.04 -11.60 -7.28
CA ASP A 65 20.60 -12.24 -8.53
C ASP A 65 19.13 -11.97 -8.88
N ALA A 66 18.23 -11.81 -7.91
CA ALA A 66 16.82 -11.41 -8.16
C ALA A 66 16.72 -10.03 -8.83
N ILE A 67 17.65 -9.11 -8.53
CA ILE A 67 17.69 -7.77 -9.14
C ILE A 67 18.22 -7.83 -10.61
N LEU A 68 18.99 -8.88 -10.95
CA LEU A 68 19.60 -9.03 -12.27
C LEU A 68 18.82 -9.99 -13.20
N LYS A 69 18.03 -10.92 -12.64
CA LYS A 69 17.24 -11.92 -13.37
C LYS A 69 15.74 -11.91 -13.09
N GLY A 70 15.29 -11.26 -12.02
CA GLY A 70 14.06 -11.64 -11.34
C GLY A 70 12.80 -10.95 -11.83
N SER A 71 11.75 -11.76 -11.95
CA SER A 71 10.39 -11.31 -12.21
C SER A 71 9.95 -10.22 -11.21
N LEU A 72 9.01 -9.36 -11.60
CA LEU A 72 8.41 -8.34 -10.72
C LEU A 72 7.94 -8.92 -9.37
N LYS A 73 7.44 -10.17 -9.42
CA LYS A 73 7.04 -10.96 -8.25
C LYS A 73 8.21 -11.20 -7.29
N GLU A 74 9.37 -11.63 -7.77
CA GLU A 74 10.55 -11.86 -6.92
C GLU A 74 11.06 -10.56 -6.28
N LEU A 75 11.15 -9.47 -7.05
CA LEU A 75 11.58 -8.18 -6.52
C LEU A 75 10.63 -7.69 -5.41
N ARG A 76 9.33 -7.84 -5.63
CA ARG A 76 8.30 -7.51 -4.64
C ARG A 76 8.46 -8.35 -3.37
N ASP A 77 8.52 -9.67 -3.51
CA ASP A 77 8.59 -10.59 -2.37
C ASP A 77 9.84 -10.31 -1.53
N GLU A 78 10.97 -9.96 -2.17
CA GLU A 78 12.17 -9.53 -1.46
C GLU A 78 11.99 -8.20 -0.70
N ILE A 79 11.22 -7.24 -1.23
CA ILE A 79 10.90 -5.99 -0.51
C ILE A 79 9.94 -6.26 0.65
N LEU A 80 8.96 -7.16 0.46
CA LEU A 80 7.91 -7.47 1.45
C LEU A 80 8.39 -8.34 2.61
N LYS A 81 9.34 -9.26 2.37
CA LYS A 81 9.98 -10.07 3.43
C LYS A 81 10.71 -9.24 4.47
N ASP A 82 11.03 -7.98 4.16
CA ASP A 82 11.91 -7.14 4.96
C ASP A 82 11.08 -6.05 5.69
N HIS A 83 10.57 -6.38 6.88
CA HIS A 83 9.63 -5.58 7.69
C HIS A 83 10.25 -4.33 8.33
N GLY A 84 10.75 -3.40 7.53
CA GLY A 84 11.16 -2.06 7.99
C GLY A 84 12.48 -2.05 8.77
N ASP A 85 13.32 -3.04 8.58
CA ASP A 85 14.67 -3.07 9.16
C ASP A 85 15.69 -2.42 8.21
N THR A 86 16.88 -2.13 8.71
CA THR A 86 18.01 -1.51 7.95
C THR A 86 18.30 -2.18 6.59
N GLN A 87 17.91 -3.45 6.41
CA GLN A 87 18.12 -4.24 5.20
C GLN A 87 17.18 -3.89 4.03
N SER A 88 15.94 -3.41 4.29
CA SER A 88 15.03 -2.97 3.23
C SER A 88 15.59 -1.75 2.50
N HIS A 89 16.30 -0.88 3.23
CA HIS A 89 16.95 0.29 2.66
C HIS A 89 18.09 -0.07 1.71
N GLU A 90 18.91 -1.06 2.09
CA GLU A 90 19.99 -1.57 1.26
C GLU A 90 19.45 -2.20 -0.03
N LEU A 91 18.31 -2.89 0.03
CA LEU A 91 17.68 -3.49 -1.15
C LEU A 91 17.23 -2.42 -2.14
N VAL A 92 16.48 -1.41 -1.69
CA VAL A 92 15.99 -0.32 -2.55
C VAL A 92 17.18 0.48 -3.11
N PHE A 93 18.15 0.81 -2.27
CA PHE A 93 19.33 1.56 -2.67
C PHE A 93 20.18 0.80 -3.69
N SER A 94 20.46 -0.48 -3.44
CA SER A 94 21.24 -1.31 -4.36
C SER A 94 20.51 -1.55 -5.69
N SER A 95 19.17 -1.65 -5.66
CA SER A 95 18.34 -1.77 -6.85
C SER A 95 18.42 -0.51 -7.71
N LEU A 96 18.26 0.68 -7.11
CA LEU A 96 18.41 1.96 -7.82
C LEU A 96 19.82 2.15 -8.37
N HIS A 97 20.85 1.82 -7.60
CA HIS A 97 22.25 1.88 -8.05
C HIS A 97 22.54 0.98 -9.24
N LYS A 98 22.07 -0.28 -9.18
CA LYS A 98 22.24 -1.24 -10.27
C LYS A 98 21.49 -0.79 -11.51
N LEU A 99 20.25 -0.34 -11.34
CA LEU A 99 19.42 0.15 -12.43
C LEU A 99 20.08 1.36 -13.11
N ARG A 100 20.55 2.34 -12.33
CA ARG A 100 21.30 3.49 -12.85
C ARG A 100 22.54 3.07 -13.63
N ASN A 101 23.34 2.16 -13.07
CA ASN A 101 24.55 1.67 -13.74
C ASN A 101 24.22 0.90 -15.02
N LYS A 102 23.17 0.07 -15.01
CA LYS A 102 22.69 -0.64 -16.20
C LYS A 102 22.29 0.35 -17.29
N ILE A 103 21.49 1.36 -16.97
CA ILE A 103 21.07 2.39 -17.93
C ILE A 103 22.27 3.17 -18.47
N LEU A 104 23.21 3.55 -17.61
CA LEU A 104 24.41 4.29 -18.01
C LEU A 104 25.32 3.49 -18.95
N HIS A 105 25.48 2.18 -18.70
CA HIS A 105 26.41 1.34 -19.45
C HIS A 105 25.81 0.69 -20.69
N GLU A 106 24.51 0.41 -20.68
CA GLU A 106 23.81 -0.27 -21.78
C GLU A 106 23.03 0.73 -22.66
N GLY A 107 22.61 1.88 -22.14
CA GLY A 107 22.04 3.00 -22.91
C GLY A 107 20.98 2.55 -23.92
N ASN A 108 21.19 2.87 -25.21
CA ASN A 108 20.28 2.56 -26.30
C ASN A 108 20.04 1.06 -26.53
N SER A 109 20.88 0.14 -26.02
CA SER A 109 20.64 -1.30 -26.14
C SER A 109 19.52 -1.80 -25.22
N LEU A 110 18.98 -0.93 -24.36
CA LEU A 110 17.90 -1.27 -23.42
C LEU A 110 16.50 -1.02 -23.97
N ASN A 111 16.33 -0.52 -25.19
CA ASN A 111 15.02 -0.09 -25.69
C ASN A 111 13.91 -1.14 -25.52
N SER A 112 14.21 -2.43 -25.71
CA SER A 112 13.25 -3.52 -25.50
C SER A 112 12.95 -3.85 -24.03
N GLN A 113 13.83 -3.46 -23.11
CA GLN A 113 13.73 -3.71 -21.67
C GLN A 113 13.15 -2.50 -20.91
N ILE A 114 13.04 -1.33 -21.54
CA ILE A 114 12.52 -0.10 -20.92
C ILE A 114 11.18 -0.34 -20.19
N PRO A 115 10.19 -1.04 -20.77
CA PRO A 115 8.93 -1.30 -20.06
C PRO A 115 9.11 -2.03 -18.72
N ASP A 116 9.93 -3.08 -18.69
CA ASP A 116 10.21 -3.85 -17.48
C ASP A 116 10.96 -2.99 -16.44
N LEU A 117 11.92 -2.19 -16.89
CA LEU A 117 12.69 -1.30 -16.00
C LEU A 117 11.80 -0.20 -15.40
N VAL A 118 10.86 0.33 -16.18
CA VAL A 118 9.89 1.30 -15.70
C VAL A 118 8.97 0.67 -14.65
N ALA A 119 8.40 -0.50 -14.94
CA ALA A 119 7.55 -1.22 -14.00
C ALA A 119 8.28 -1.57 -12.69
N ASN A 120 9.54 -2.02 -12.78
CA ASN A 120 10.39 -2.27 -11.60
C ASN A 120 10.61 -0.99 -10.78
N THR A 121 10.80 0.15 -11.45
CA THR A 121 10.98 1.44 -10.77
C THR A 121 9.69 1.91 -10.08
N CYS A 122 8.53 1.71 -10.71
CA CYS A 122 7.23 1.95 -10.10
C CYS A 122 7.03 1.08 -8.85
N LEU A 123 7.37 -0.20 -8.92
CA LEU A 123 7.30 -1.11 -7.77
C LEU A 123 8.19 -0.66 -6.61
N LEU A 124 9.42 -0.20 -6.89
CA LEU A 124 10.33 0.37 -5.89
C LEU A 124 9.74 1.62 -5.22
N LEU A 125 9.00 2.45 -5.94
CA LEU A 125 8.25 3.58 -5.35
C LEU A 125 7.12 3.08 -4.44
N ILE A 126 6.28 2.17 -4.94
CA ILE A 126 5.09 1.68 -4.23
C ILE A 126 5.46 0.95 -2.95
N TYR A 127 6.43 0.03 -2.98
CA TYR A 127 6.77 -0.80 -1.83
C TYR A 127 8.03 -0.33 -1.10
N GLY A 128 9.07 0.07 -1.83
CA GLY A 128 10.33 0.49 -1.24
C GLY A 128 10.22 1.85 -0.54
N PHE A 129 9.85 2.90 -1.28
CA PHE A 129 9.78 4.26 -0.74
C PHE A 129 8.70 4.39 0.33
N SER A 130 7.52 3.80 0.11
CA SER A 130 6.43 3.86 1.10
C SER A 130 6.83 3.23 2.45
N SER A 131 7.64 2.17 2.45
CA SER A 131 8.16 1.54 3.67
C SER A 131 9.10 2.46 4.43
N VAL A 132 10.01 3.15 3.73
CA VAL A 132 10.91 4.16 4.33
C VAL A 132 10.12 5.34 4.90
N LEU A 133 9.11 5.81 4.16
CA LEU A 133 8.26 6.92 4.61
C LEU A 133 7.38 6.53 5.81
N LYS A 134 6.89 5.28 5.87
CA LYS A 134 6.12 4.75 7.01
C LYS A 134 6.93 4.77 8.30
N TYR A 135 8.24 4.51 8.21
CA TYR A 135 9.16 4.66 9.34
C TYR A 135 9.25 6.10 9.83
N HIS A 136 9.37 7.09 8.94
CA HIS A 136 9.49 8.50 9.30
C HIS A 136 8.23 9.11 9.91
N ASN A 137 7.05 8.67 9.46
CA ASN A 137 5.79 9.28 9.86
C ASN A 137 5.20 8.75 11.17
N HIS A 138 5.86 7.80 11.87
CA HIS A 138 5.44 7.26 13.16
C HIS A 138 3.92 7.22 13.38
N GLN A 139 3.11 6.64 12.47
CA GLN A 139 1.73 6.20 12.75
C GLN A 139 0.98 5.62 11.54
N SER A 140 0.02 4.74 11.88
CA SER A 140 -1.20 4.17 11.24
C SER A 140 -1.55 4.34 9.75
N ASP A 141 -0.92 5.24 8.99
CA ASP A 141 -1.23 5.41 7.57
C ASP A 141 -0.78 4.18 6.75
N SER A 142 -1.64 3.76 5.83
CA SER A 142 -1.30 2.71 4.85
C SER A 142 -0.21 3.20 3.87
N ARG A 143 0.60 2.27 3.35
CA ARG A 143 1.62 2.55 2.31
C ARG A 143 1.11 3.47 1.18
N PRO A 144 -0.05 3.19 0.54
CA PRO A 144 -0.58 4.08 -0.51
C PRO A 144 -0.93 5.47 0.00
N SER A 145 -1.46 5.60 1.22
CA SER A 145 -1.81 6.90 1.81
C SER A 145 -0.58 7.76 2.04
N ILE A 146 0.50 7.16 2.55
CA ILE A 146 1.76 7.86 2.79
C ILE A 146 2.39 8.31 1.47
N LEU A 147 2.43 7.41 0.48
CA LEU A 147 3.00 7.73 -0.82
C LEU A 147 2.15 8.78 -1.57
N LYS A 148 0.81 8.72 -1.46
CA LYS A 148 -0.12 9.75 -1.98
C LYS A 148 0.17 11.12 -1.37
N LYS A 149 0.35 11.20 -0.04
CA LYS A 149 0.74 12.45 0.64
C LYS A 149 2.10 12.95 0.16
N PHE A 150 3.05 12.05 -0.06
CA PHE A 150 4.41 12.40 -0.48
C PHE A 150 4.48 12.86 -1.95
N LEU A 151 3.84 12.16 -2.89
CA LEU A 151 3.82 12.52 -4.31
C LEU A 151 2.79 13.61 -4.66
N GLY A 152 1.76 13.76 -3.85
CA GLY A 152 0.54 14.47 -4.23
C GLY A 152 -0.42 13.54 -4.98
N GLU A 153 -1.72 13.81 -4.82
CA GLU A 153 -2.81 12.98 -5.32
C GLU A 153 -2.74 12.71 -6.82
N ASP A 154 -2.64 13.77 -7.64
CA ASP A 154 -2.64 13.62 -9.10
C ASP A 154 -1.51 12.73 -9.61
N LEU A 155 -0.30 12.90 -9.07
CA LEU A 155 0.88 12.16 -9.51
C LEU A 155 0.82 10.71 -9.04
N PHE A 156 0.33 10.47 -7.82
CA PHE A 156 0.10 9.14 -7.31
C PHE A 156 -0.98 8.39 -8.11
N LEU A 157 -2.09 9.05 -8.46
CA LEU A 157 -3.12 8.46 -9.31
C LEU A 157 -2.59 8.15 -10.71
N LYS A 158 -1.73 9.00 -11.27
CA LYS A 158 -1.03 8.71 -12.54
C LYS A 158 -0.11 7.50 -12.41
N LEU A 159 0.62 7.35 -11.31
CA LEU A 159 1.52 6.22 -11.07
C LEU A 159 0.78 4.88 -11.09
N ILE A 160 -0.28 4.75 -10.29
CA ILE A 160 -1.04 3.48 -10.19
C ILE A 160 -1.87 3.19 -11.44
N ASN A 161 -2.19 4.21 -12.25
CA ASN A 161 -2.91 4.05 -13.51
C ASN A 161 -2.00 4.05 -14.75
N PHE A 162 -0.68 4.00 -14.58
CA PHE A 162 0.24 3.97 -15.70
C PHE A 162 0.16 2.61 -16.40
N GLU A 163 -0.22 2.59 -17.69
CA GLU A 163 -0.54 1.34 -18.40
C GLU A 163 0.61 0.35 -18.40
N VAL A 164 1.84 0.79 -18.71
CA VAL A 164 3.02 -0.08 -18.69
C VAL A 164 3.21 -0.76 -17.33
N TYR A 165 2.94 -0.05 -16.24
CA TYR A 165 3.06 -0.63 -14.91
C TYR A 165 1.91 -1.61 -14.62
N LYS A 166 0.67 -1.24 -14.95
CA LYS A 166 -0.51 -2.11 -14.76
C LYS A 166 -0.41 -3.42 -15.53
N GLU A 167 -0.07 -3.36 -16.81
CA GLU A 167 0.10 -4.53 -17.68
C GLU A 167 1.13 -5.48 -17.09
N LYS A 168 2.28 -4.94 -16.64
CA LYS A 168 3.34 -5.74 -16.05
C LYS A 168 2.97 -6.36 -14.70
N ILE A 169 2.17 -5.66 -13.90
CA ILE A 169 1.59 -6.25 -12.70
C ILE A 169 0.63 -7.38 -13.06
N GLN A 170 -0.25 -7.20 -14.04
CA GLN A 170 -1.16 -8.26 -14.49
C GLN A 170 -0.41 -9.49 -15.01
N GLU A 171 0.58 -9.30 -15.90
CA GLU A 171 1.45 -10.38 -16.40
C GLU A 171 2.11 -11.16 -15.24
N SER A 172 2.52 -10.47 -14.18
CA SER A 172 3.14 -11.11 -13.01
C SER A 172 2.16 -11.93 -12.16
N LEU A 173 0.86 -11.72 -12.34
CA LEU A 173 -0.25 -12.32 -11.60
C LEU A 173 -1.03 -13.36 -12.41
N ASP A 174 -0.72 -13.55 -13.70
CA ASP A 174 -1.45 -14.45 -14.61
C ASP A 174 -1.54 -15.92 -14.11
N ASN A 175 -0.66 -16.32 -13.19
CA ASN A 175 -0.63 -17.67 -12.62
C ASN A 175 -1.11 -17.74 -11.16
N GLU A 176 -1.71 -16.68 -10.63
CA GLU A 176 -2.25 -16.67 -9.27
C GLU A 176 -3.67 -17.25 -9.25
N ASP A 177 -3.87 -18.29 -8.43
CA ASP A 177 -5.14 -19.02 -8.36
C ASP A 177 -6.29 -18.19 -7.75
N SER A 178 -5.97 -17.17 -6.96
CA SER A 178 -6.96 -16.34 -6.27
C SER A 178 -6.55 -14.87 -6.23
N LEU A 179 -7.18 -14.06 -7.09
CA LEU A 179 -7.07 -12.61 -7.09
C LEU A 179 -8.33 -11.99 -6.45
N THR A 180 -8.12 -11.05 -5.55
CA THR A 180 -9.21 -10.24 -4.98
C THR A 180 -9.08 -8.78 -5.43
N SER A 181 -10.21 -8.07 -5.47
CA SER A 181 -10.22 -6.64 -5.72
C SER A 181 -9.55 -5.88 -4.59
N CYS A 182 -8.64 -4.97 -4.92
CA CYS A 182 -8.06 -4.08 -3.95
C CYS A 182 -9.09 -3.04 -3.54
N ALA A 183 -9.35 -2.94 -2.24
CA ALA A 183 -10.17 -1.88 -1.70
C ALA A 183 -9.63 -0.52 -2.16
N PHE A 184 -8.34 -0.21 -1.95
CA PHE A 184 -7.84 1.13 -2.25
C PHE A 184 -7.85 1.57 -3.73
N CYS A 185 -7.56 0.67 -4.68
CA CYS A 185 -7.45 1.03 -6.10
C CYS A 185 -8.48 0.35 -7.02
N SER A 186 -9.39 -0.43 -6.47
CA SER A 186 -10.43 -1.21 -7.17
C SER A 186 -9.92 -2.21 -8.22
N GLN A 187 -8.61 -2.47 -8.27
CA GLN A 187 -8.00 -3.41 -9.23
C GLN A 187 -7.89 -4.81 -8.64
N GLN A 188 -8.12 -5.84 -9.45
CA GLN A 188 -7.96 -7.25 -9.07
C GLN A 188 -6.49 -7.65 -9.02
N THR A 189 -5.78 -7.14 -8.02
CA THR A 189 -4.33 -7.31 -7.87
C THR A 189 -3.94 -7.65 -6.44
N VAL A 190 -4.89 -8.10 -5.61
CA VAL A 190 -4.65 -8.52 -4.22
C VAL A 190 -4.38 -10.01 -4.19
N VAL A 191 -3.25 -10.40 -3.61
CA VAL A 191 -2.85 -11.80 -3.40
C VAL A 191 -2.47 -12.00 -1.93
N ALA A 192 -2.71 -13.20 -1.42
CA ALA A 192 -2.21 -13.64 -0.13
C ALA A 192 -0.67 -13.63 -0.13
N ASN A 193 -0.09 -12.95 0.84
CA ASN A 193 1.33 -12.98 1.10
C ASN A 193 1.67 -14.28 1.84
N SER A 194 2.63 -15.05 1.32
CA SER A 194 2.98 -16.37 1.84
C SER A 194 3.91 -16.32 3.07
N GLY A 195 4.42 -15.14 3.43
CA GLY A 195 5.33 -14.93 4.56
C GLY A 195 4.68 -14.38 5.83
N ASN A 196 3.52 -13.76 5.72
CA ASN A 196 2.73 -13.19 6.80
C ASN A 196 1.27 -13.29 6.38
N ASP A 197 0.37 -13.69 7.27
CA ASP A 197 -1.07 -13.86 6.98
C ASP A 197 -1.77 -12.51 6.65
N SER A 198 -1.40 -11.95 5.51
CA SER A 198 -1.77 -10.64 5.01
C SER A 198 -1.96 -10.75 3.51
N TYR A 199 -2.76 -9.86 2.95
CA TYR A 199 -2.99 -9.74 1.52
C TYR A 199 -2.45 -8.38 1.10
N ASP A 200 -1.66 -8.37 0.03
CA ASP A 200 -1.07 -7.15 -0.48
C ASP A 200 -1.60 -6.87 -1.89
N CYS A 201 -2.00 -5.63 -2.14
CA CYS A 201 -2.30 -5.16 -3.48
C CYS A 201 -0.99 -4.85 -4.23
N HIS A 202 -0.71 -5.61 -5.29
CA HIS A 202 0.49 -5.48 -6.12
C HIS A 202 0.60 -4.18 -6.91
N LEU A 203 -0.50 -3.46 -7.07
CA LEU A 203 -0.52 -2.21 -7.81
C LEU A 203 -0.29 -0.98 -6.93
N CYS A 204 -1.01 -0.87 -5.80
CA CYS A 204 -0.93 0.33 -4.94
C CYS A 204 -0.23 0.10 -3.60
N GLY A 205 0.16 -1.14 -3.31
CA GLY A 205 0.86 -1.50 -2.07
C GLY A 205 -0.04 -1.48 -0.82
N PHE A 206 -1.37 -1.43 -1.00
CA PHE A 206 -2.32 -1.55 0.11
C PHE A 206 -2.20 -2.92 0.77
N GLU A 207 -2.02 -2.93 2.09
CA GLU A 207 -1.84 -4.13 2.90
C GLU A 207 -3.10 -4.38 3.72
N LEU A 208 -3.51 -5.64 3.79
CA LEU A 208 -4.72 -6.11 4.39
C LEU A 208 -4.35 -7.26 5.31
N LEU A 209 -4.41 -7.06 6.62
CA LEU A 209 -4.08 -8.14 7.57
C LEU A 209 -5.29 -9.08 7.63
N ASP A 210 -5.11 -10.34 7.20
CA ASP A 210 -6.20 -11.33 6.99
C ASP A 210 -7.03 -11.57 8.24
N PHE A 211 -6.41 -11.38 9.40
CA PHE A 211 -7.08 -11.59 10.67
C PHE A 211 -7.73 -10.34 11.25
N VAL A 212 -7.25 -9.13 10.94
CA VAL A 212 -7.62 -7.92 11.69
C VAL A 212 -8.81 -7.19 11.08
N GLY A 213 -8.98 -7.24 9.75
CA GLY A 213 -9.96 -6.44 9.02
C GLY A 213 -10.97 -7.26 8.20
N SER A 214 -12.17 -6.70 7.97
CA SER A 214 -13.13 -7.23 7.01
C SER A 214 -13.82 -6.11 6.22
N TYR A 215 -14.55 -6.48 5.17
CA TYR A 215 -15.09 -5.55 4.18
C TYR A 215 -16.61 -5.61 4.09
N CYS A 216 -17.20 -4.47 3.73
CA CYS A 216 -18.60 -4.38 3.35
C CYS A 216 -18.84 -3.17 2.43
N GLU A 217 -20.04 -3.11 1.85
CA GLU A 217 -20.46 -1.97 1.04
C GLU A 217 -20.43 -0.67 1.85
N CYS A 218 -19.89 0.40 1.29
CA CYS A 218 -19.92 1.70 1.95
C CYS A 218 -21.34 2.29 1.96
N PRO A 219 -21.85 2.75 3.11
CA PRO A 219 -23.22 3.27 3.20
C PRO A 219 -23.38 4.60 2.46
N ASN A 220 -22.30 5.38 2.34
CA ASN A 220 -22.29 6.72 1.73
C ASN A 220 -22.08 6.66 0.21
N CYS A 221 -20.99 6.06 -0.27
CA CYS A 221 -20.69 6.02 -1.71
C CYS A 221 -21.17 4.77 -2.44
N LYS A 222 -21.77 3.79 -1.74
CA LYS A 222 -22.27 2.52 -2.30
C LYS A 222 -21.23 1.67 -3.02
N GLU A 223 -19.95 1.92 -2.73
CA GLU A 223 -18.85 1.13 -3.25
C GLU A 223 -18.88 -0.28 -2.62
N PRO A 224 -19.02 -1.36 -3.41
CA PRO A 224 -18.93 -2.73 -2.93
C PRO A 224 -17.56 -2.95 -2.27
N GLU A 225 -17.54 -3.56 -1.08
CA GLU A 225 -16.29 -3.70 -0.28
C GLU A 225 -15.57 -2.36 -0.03
N GLY A 226 -16.34 -1.26 -0.11
CA GLY A 226 -15.90 0.12 0.06
C GLY A 226 -15.48 0.48 1.48
N PHE A 227 -15.91 -0.30 2.48
CA PHE A 227 -15.74 0.01 3.90
C PHE A 227 -14.96 -1.10 4.62
N LEU A 228 -13.76 -0.74 5.07
CA LEU A 228 -12.88 -1.61 5.86
C LEU A 228 -13.15 -1.39 7.35
N TYR A 229 -13.30 -2.46 8.12
CA TYR A 229 -13.54 -2.40 9.56
C TYR A 229 -12.74 -3.44 10.34
N GLU A 230 -12.46 -3.16 11.62
CA GLU A 230 -11.74 -4.08 12.51
C GLU A 230 -12.62 -5.24 12.99
N LYS A 231 -12.26 -6.48 12.68
CA LYS A 231 -13.05 -7.69 13.02
C LYS A 231 -12.70 -8.30 14.38
N LEU A 232 -11.45 -8.16 14.86
CA LEU A 232 -10.97 -8.89 16.04
C LEU A 232 -11.26 -8.23 17.38
N ASN A 233 -11.30 -6.91 17.41
CA ASN A 233 -11.47 -6.14 18.63
C ASN A 233 -12.75 -5.30 18.56
N PRO A 234 -13.93 -5.91 18.35
CA PRO A 234 -15.16 -5.15 18.45
C PRO A 234 -15.29 -4.59 19.88
N GLY A 235 -15.83 -3.37 19.99
CA GLY A 235 -16.24 -2.77 21.25
C GLY A 235 -17.27 -3.63 21.98
N ILE A 236 -17.63 -3.19 23.19
CA ILE A 236 -18.46 -3.95 24.16
C ILE A 236 -19.78 -4.49 23.53
N TYR A 237 -20.29 -3.84 22.49
CA TYR A 237 -21.53 -4.22 21.81
C TYR A 237 -21.35 -4.84 20.40
N GLY A 238 -20.17 -5.36 20.07
CA GLY A 238 -19.90 -5.85 18.72
C GLY A 238 -19.56 -4.74 17.72
N GLN A 239 -19.19 -3.55 18.22
CA GLN A 239 -18.95 -2.35 17.42
C GLN A 239 -17.54 -2.33 16.85
N SER A 240 -17.42 -2.28 15.54
CA SER A 240 -16.17 -2.17 14.83
C SER A 240 -16.03 -0.77 14.25
N ASN A 241 -14.94 -0.09 14.58
CA ASN A 241 -14.55 1.11 13.87
C ASN A 241 -14.09 0.74 12.45
N GLY A 242 -14.49 1.56 11.49
CA GLY A 242 -14.07 1.39 10.12
C GLY A 242 -14.03 2.69 9.33
N LYS A 243 -13.44 2.58 8.14
CA LYS A 243 -13.27 3.70 7.24
C LYS A 243 -13.54 3.26 5.81
N CYS A 244 -14.27 4.10 5.07
CA CYS A 244 -14.37 3.99 3.63
C CYS A 244 -13.12 4.54 2.98
N TRP A 245 -12.51 3.75 2.09
CA TRP A 245 -11.32 4.17 1.35
C TRP A 245 -11.64 5.07 0.15
N ASN A 246 -12.89 5.09 -0.33
CA ASN A 246 -13.31 5.88 -1.49
C ASN A 246 -13.76 7.29 -1.07
N CYS A 247 -14.69 7.39 -0.11
CA CYS A 247 -15.26 8.67 0.32
C CYS A 247 -14.75 9.16 1.68
N ASP A 248 -13.73 8.52 2.24
CA ASP A 248 -13.13 8.82 3.55
C ASP A 248 -14.10 8.81 4.74
N LEU A 249 -15.33 8.31 4.57
CA LEU A 249 -16.30 8.16 5.65
C LEU A 249 -15.70 7.30 6.78
N ILE A 250 -15.62 7.86 7.98
CA ILE A 250 -15.30 7.11 9.20
C ILE A 250 -16.63 6.83 9.92
N SER A 251 -16.89 5.57 10.24
CA SER A 251 -18.12 5.16 10.91
C SER A 251 -17.85 3.97 11.82
N GLU A 252 -18.74 3.77 12.78
CA GLU A 252 -18.84 2.50 13.49
C GLU A 252 -19.83 1.59 12.76
N LEU A 253 -19.60 0.28 12.86
CA LEU A 253 -20.49 -0.74 12.34
C LEU A 253 -20.70 -1.82 13.40
N ILE A 254 -21.82 -2.53 13.32
CA ILE A 254 -22.12 -3.70 14.14
C ILE A 254 -22.43 -4.87 13.21
N GLN A 255 -21.79 -6.00 13.45
CA GLN A 255 -22.09 -7.26 12.77
C GLN A 255 -22.95 -8.14 13.67
N CYS A 256 -24.12 -8.55 13.18
CA CYS A 256 -24.98 -9.50 13.89
C CYS A 256 -24.32 -10.87 13.93
N GLU A 257 -24.10 -11.44 15.13
CA GLU A 257 -23.49 -12.77 15.28
C GLU A 257 -24.38 -13.90 14.75
N TRP A 258 -25.69 -13.65 14.61
CA TRP A 258 -26.67 -14.67 14.21
C TRP A 258 -26.86 -14.78 12.71
N CYS A 259 -27.01 -13.64 12.02
CA CYS A 259 -27.26 -13.62 10.57
C CYS A 259 -26.08 -13.09 9.75
N GLY A 260 -25.04 -12.54 10.38
CA GLY A 260 -23.89 -11.96 9.69
C GLY A 260 -24.14 -10.59 9.03
N GLU A 261 -25.37 -10.08 9.12
CA GLU A 261 -25.75 -8.76 8.61
C GLU A 261 -25.02 -7.63 9.32
N LYS A 262 -24.79 -6.54 8.59
CA LYS A 262 -23.94 -5.42 9.01
C LYS A 262 -24.74 -4.13 9.06
N TYR A 263 -24.60 -3.38 10.15
CA TYR A 263 -25.35 -2.15 10.40
C TYR A 263 -24.38 -1.01 10.71
N PHE A 264 -24.55 0.14 10.05
CA PHE A 264 -23.75 1.33 10.30
C PHE A 264 -24.40 2.22 11.35
N ILE A 265 -23.61 2.69 12.31
CA ILE A 265 -24.08 3.61 13.35
C ILE A 265 -23.95 5.04 12.79
N SER A 266 -25.07 5.66 12.47
CA SER A 266 -25.14 7.09 12.15
C SER A 266 -25.59 7.91 13.37
N ASN A 267 -25.35 9.22 13.37
CA ASN A 267 -25.84 10.14 14.42
C ASN A 267 -27.38 10.13 14.60
N GLU A 268 -28.13 9.56 13.67
CA GLU A 268 -29.59 9.42 13.72
C GLU A 268 -30.04 8.07 14.30
N SER A 269 -29.10 7.21 14.71
CA SER A 269 -29.37 5.82 15.11
C SER A 269 -29.19 5.53 16.62
N GLU A 270 -29.46 6.53 17.47
CA GLU A 270 -29.59 6.34 18.93
C GLU A 270 -30.65 5.28 19.28
N GLU A 271 -31.70 5.17 18.47
CA GLU A 271 -32.74 4.15 18.63
C GLU A 271 -32.22 2.73 18.34
N LEU A 272 -31.30 2.58 17.38
CA LEU A 272 -30.68 1.30 17.05
C LEU A 272 -29.72 0.86 18.16
N LEU A 273 -28.89 1.79 18.64
CA LEU A 273 -28.00 1.58 19.79
C LEU A 273 -28.78 1.19 21.04
N SER A 274 -29.86 1.93 21.35
CA SER A 274 -30.71 1.64 22.52
C SER A 274 -31.33 0.24 22.44
N LYS A 275 -31.80 -0.19 21.25
CA LYS A 275 -32.33 -1.54 21.04
C LYS A 275 -31.24 -2.60 21.17
N LEU A 276 -30.04 -2.35 20.67
CA LEU A 276 -28.91 -3.26 20.76
C LEU A 276 -28.37 -3.41 22.19
N GLU A 277 -28.31 -2.33 22.97
CA GLU A 277 -27.98 -2.34 24.40
C GLU A 277 -29.02 -3.16 25.20
N LEU A 278 -30.31 -2.96 24.91
CA LEU A 278 -31.39 -3.71 25.53
C LEU A 278 -31.31 -5.21 25.19
N ASN A 279 -30.96 -5.55 23.95
CA ASN A 279 -30.80 -6.94 23.53
C ASN A 279 -29.58 -7.58 24.18
N PHE A 280 -28.43 -6.91 24.16
CA PHE A 280 -27.19 -7.39 24.76
C PHE A 280 -27.36 -7.62 26.27
N SER A 281 -28.05 -6.72 26.98
CA SER A 281 -28.33 -6.88 28.42
C SER A 281 -29.17 -8.12 28.75
N LYS A 282 -29.94 -8.64 27.78
CA LYS A 282 -30.80 -9.82 27.93
C LYS A 282 -30.12 -11.12 27.50
N THR A 283 -29.31 -11.10 26.44
CA THR A 283 -28.77 -12.31 25.80
C THR A 283 -27.25 -12.45 25.88
N ASN A 284 -26.54 -11.44 26.39
CA ASN A 284 -25.07 -11.36 26.39
C ASN A 284 -24.43 -11.56 24.99
N THR A 285 -25.21 -11.36 23.93
CA THR A 285 -24.83 -11.55 22.53
C THR A 285 -25.44 -10.45 21.67
N PRO A 286 -24.68 -9.78 20.77
CA PRO A 286 -25.23 -8.76 19.89
C PRO A 286 -26.15 -9.37 18.84
N LYS A 287 -27.47 -9.20 19.02
CA LYS A 287 -28.51 -9.57 18.04
C LYS A 287 -29.07 -8.34 17.36
N CYS A 288 -29.17 -8.36 16.03
CA CYS A 288 -29.87 -7.31 15.31
C CYS A 288 -31.38 -7.29 15.65
N PRO A 289 -32.08 -6.16 15.45
CA PRO A 289 -33.50 -6.05 15.76
C PRO A 289 -34.36 -7.12 15.08
N ALA A 290 -34.09 -7.44 13.81
CA ALA A 290 -34.82 -8.48 13.08
C ALA A 290 -34.63 -9.88 13.68
N CYS A 291 -33.40 -10.23 14.12
CA CYS A 291 -33.15 -11.50 14.79
C CYS A 291 -33.70 -11.54 16.23
N PHE A 292 -33.81 -10.38 16.88
CA PHE A 292 -34.39 -10.29 18.22
C PHE A 292 -35.91 -10.48 18.20
N GLU A 293 -36.60 -9.91 17.22
CA GLU A 293 -38.06 -10.06 17.05
C GLU A 293 -38.48 -11.49 16.68
N LEU A 294 -37.58 -12.28 16.08
CA LEU A 294 -37.81 -13.69 15.76
C LEU A 294 -37.68 -14.64 16.97
N ASP A 295 -37.05 -14.17 18.06
CA ASP A 295 -36.81 -14.92 19.30
C ASP A 295 -37.79 -14.55 20.44
N ALA A 296 -38.65 -13.56 20.22
CA ALA A 296 -39.64 -13.04 21.19
C ALA A 296 -41.03 -13.65 20.98
#